data_AF-A0A376WEK0-F1
#
_entry.id   AF-A0A376WEK0-F1
#
_cell.length_a   1.000
_cell.length_b   1.000
_cell.length_c   1.000
_cell.angle_alpha   90.00
_cell.angle_beta   90.00
_cell.angle_gamma   90.00
#
_symmetry.space_group_name_H-M   'P 1'
#
loop_
_entity.id
_entity.type
_entity.pdbx_description
1 polymer ?
#
loop_
_entity_poly.entity_id
_entity_poly.type
_entity_poly.pdbx_seq_one_letter_code
_entity_poly.pdbx_strand_id
1 'polypeptide(L)'
;MSVIAQAGAKGRQLHKFGGSSLADVKCYLRVAGIMAEYSQPDDMMVVSAAGSTTNQLINWLKLSQTDRLSAHQVQQTLRRYQCDLISGLLPAEEADNLISAFVSDLEHLAALLRQRY
;
A
#
# COMPACT_ATOMS: atom_id res chain seq x y z
N MET A 1 8.64 -30.04 30.36
CA MET A 1 8.55 -30.85 29.14
C MET A 1 7.58 -30.15 28.18
N SER A 2 8.07 -29.26 27.33
CA SER A 2 7.25 -28.67 26.26
C SER A 2 7.63 -29.38 24.97
N VAL A 3 6.63 -30.00 24.35
CA VAL A 3 6.81 -30.86 23.18
C VAL A 3 7.06 -29.97 21.97
N ILE A 4 8.27 -30.04 21.43
CA ILE A 4 8.63 -29.43 20.16
C ILE A 4 8.05 -30.34 19.08
N ALA A 5 6.89 -29.98 18.52
CA ALA A 5 6.38 -30.63 17.32
C ALA A 5 7.17 -30.11 16.11
N GLN A 6 8.23 -30.82 15.75
CA GLN A 6 8.94 -30.62 14.50
C GLN A 6 8.10 -31.31 13.39
N ALA A 7 7.27 -30.54 12.69
CA ALA A 7 6.48 -31.05 11.57
C ALA A 7 7.30 -30.98 10.28
N GLY A 8 7.70 -32.16 9.79
CA GLY A 8 8.56 -32.40 8.63
C GLY A 8 7.91 -32.17 7.25
N ALA A 9 7.42 -30.98 6.98
CA ALA A 9 7.28 -30.45 5.63
C ALA A 9 7.67 -28.98 5.69
N LYS A 10 8.59 -28.51 4.82
CA LYS A 10 8.79 -27.06 4.63
C LYS A 10 7.51 -26.52 3.97
N GLY A 11 6.46 -26.35 4.78
CA GLY A 11 5.20 -25.81 4.35
C GLY A 11 5.40 -24.36 3.96
N ARG A 12 4.84 -23.99 2.81
CA ARG A 12 4.72 -22.63 2.31
C ARG A 12 4.29 -21.68 3.44
N GLN A 13 5.07 -20.65 3.72
CA GLN A 13 4.74 -19.66 4.75
C GLN A 13 3.93 -18.51 4.18
N LEU A 14 3.11 -17.88 5.04
CA LEU A 14 2.33 -16.69 4.73
C LEU A 14 2.80 -15.55 5.63
N HIS A 15 3.39 -14.52 5.03
CA HIS A 15 3.89 -13.33 5.71
C HIS A 15 2.89 -12.19 5.56
N LYS A 16 2.31 -11.70 6.66
CA LYS A 16 1.34 -10.60 6.64
C LYS A 16 1.94 -9.32 7.21
N PHE A 17 1.88 -8.23 6.44
CA PHE A 17 2.29 -6.90 6.87
C PHE A 17 1.09 -5.95 6.94
N GLY A 18 0.98 -5.23 8.06
CA GLY A 18 -0.04 -4.19 8.25
C GLY A 18 0.32 -2.88 7.57
N GLY A 19 -0.60 -1.92 7.54
CA GLY A 19 -0.36 -0.62 6.90
C GLY A 19 0.76 0.18 7.57
N SER A 20 0.92 0.07 8.90
CA SER A 20 2.03 0.71 9.62
C SER A 20 3.40 0.15 9.24
N SER A 21 3.47 -1.14 8.90
CA SER A 21 4.70 -1.77 8.38
C SER A 21 5.08 -1.27 6.99
N LEU A 22 4.20 -0.51 6.33
CA LEU A 22 4.34 0.01 4.98
C LEU A 22 4.06 1.53 4.97
N ALA A 23 4.34 2.23 6.08
CA ALA A 23 3.95 3.63 6.25
C ALA A 23 4.86 4.63 5.52
N ASP A 24 6.13 4.28 5.32
CA ASP A 24 7.13 5.12 4.67
C ASP A 24 8.20 4.25 3.98
N VAL A 25 9.13 4.91 3.28
CA VAL A 25 10.24 4.26 2.56
C VAL A 25 11.06 3.34 3.48
N LYS A 26 11.38 3.77 4.70
CA LYS A 26 12.21 2.98 5.63
C LYS A 26 11.46 1.73 6.07
N CYS A 27 10.15 1.85 6.30
CA CYS A 27 9.28 0.73 6.62
C CYS A 27 9.23 -0.31 5.49
N TYR A 28 9.05 0.14 4.24
CA TYR A 28 9.08 -0.76 3.07
C TYR A 28 10.42 -1.48 2.93
N LEU A 29 11.55 -0.77 3.03
CA LEU A 29 12.88 -1.39 2.96
C LEU A 29 13.11 -2.41 4.08
N ARG A 30 12.57 -2.17 5.28
CA ARG A 30 12.62 -3.14 6.38
C ARG A 30 11.82 -4.40 6.04
N VAL A 31 10.60 -4.25 5.52
CA VAL A 31 9.78 -5.39 5.09
C VAL A 31 10.47 -6.18 3.97
N ALA A 32 11.03 -5.48 2.98
CA ALA A 32 11.80 -6.11 1.90
C ALA A 32 13.02 -6.88 2.44
N GLY A 33 13.75 -6.32 3.41
CA GLY A 33 14.85 -7.00 4.09
C GLY A 33 14.41 -8.26 4.83
N ILE A 34 13.30 -8.19 5.59
CA ILE A 34 12.72 -9.36 6.26
C ILE A 34 12.39 -10.46 5.24
N MET A 35 11.80 -10.10 4.11
CA MET A 35 11.49 -11.09 3.08
C MET A 35 12.73 -11.69 2.45
N ALA A 36 13.73 -10.87 2.13
CA ALA A 36 14.98 -11.33 1.53
C ALA A 36 15.75 -12.28 2.45
N GLU A 37 15.69 -12.07 3.77
CA GLU A 37 16.43 -12.87 4.75
C GLU A 37 15.68 -14.13 5.19
N TYR A 38 14.35 -14.04 5.35
CA TYR A 38 13.58 -15.08 6.04
C TYR A 38 12.56 -15.82 5.16
N SER A 39 12.38 -15.43 3.89
CA SER A 39 11.40 -16.10 3.00
C SER A 39 12.04 -17.17 2.13
N GLN A 40 11.21 -18.12 1.70
CA GLN A 40 11.54 -19.12 0.67
C GLN A 40 10.80 -18.81 -0.64
N PRO A 41 11.25 -19.31 -1.81
CA PRO A 41 10.65 -18.98 -3.11
C PRO A 41 9.14 -19.21 -3.23
N ASP A 42 8.58 -20.18 -2.49
CA ASP A 42 7.16 -20.47 -2.53
C ASP A 42 6.34 -19.63 -1.54
N ASP A 43 6.96 -18.90 -0.62
CA ASP A 43 6.24 -18.14 0.41
C ASP A 43 5.35 -17.04 -0.18
N MET A 44 4.26 -16.71 0.53
CA MET A 44 3.34 -15.64 0.14
C MET A 44 3.50 -14.43 1.04
N MET A 45 3.35 -13.25 0.44
CA MET A 45 3.15 -12.00 1.16
C MET A 45 1.71 -11.52 1.00
N VAL A 46 1.11 -11.10 2.11
CA VAL A 46 -0.14 -10.33 2.13
C VAL A 46 0.12 -8.98 2.77
N VAL A 47 -0.19 -7.90 2.04
CA VAL A 47 -0.01 -6.53 2.50
C VAL A 47 -1.34 -5.82 2.67
N SER A 48 -1.42 -4.97 3.68
CA SER A 48 -2.48 -3.96 3.77
C SER A 48 -2.10 -2.73 2.93
N ALA A 49 -3.05 -1.82 2.71
CA ALA A 49 -2.74 -0.52 2.14
C ALA A 49 -1.74 0.26 3.02
N ALA A 50 -0.82 0.99 2.40
CA ALA A 50 0.24 1.75 3.06
C ALA A 50 -0.31 2.78 4.05
N GLY A 51 0.27 2.83 5.26
CA GLY A 51 -0.05 3.82 6.29
C GLY A 51 -1.55 3.92 6.59
N SER A 52 -2.09 5.13 6.44
CA SER A 52 -3.52 5.45 6.69
C SER A 52 -4.36 5.49 5.40
N THR A 53 -3.87 4.93 4.28
CA THR A 53 -4.51 5.05 2.96
C THR A 53 -5.99 4.66 2.98
N THR A 54 -6.36 3.55 3.62
CA THR A 54 -7.78 3.13 3.73
C THR A 54 -8.65 4.19 4.41
N ASN A 55 -8.16 4.80 5.50
CA ASN A 55 -8.90 5.85 6.22
C ASN A 55 -9.01 7.12 5.36
N GLN A 56 -7.97 7.47 4.62
CA GLN A 56 -7.99 8.60 3.69
C GLN A 56 -8.99 8.37 2.55
N LEU A 57 -9.06 7.17 1.97
CA LEU A 57 -10.05 6.81 0.95
C LEU A 57 -11.49 6.89 1.49
N ILE A 58 -11.73 6.39 2.71
CA ILE A 58 -13.04 6.52 3.38
C ILE A 58 -13.40 7.99 3.60
N ASN A 59 -12.44 8.80 4.06
CA ASN A 59 -12.65 10.23 4.26
C ASN A 59 -12.93 10.95 2.95
N TRP A 60 -12.20 10.60 1.88
CA TRP A 60 -12.39 11.16 0.56
C TRP A 60 -13.80 10.88 0.02
N LEU A 61 -14.29 9.63 0.17
CA LEU A 61 -15.67 9.27 -0.19
C LEU A 61 -16.68 10.13 0.57
N LYS A 62 -16.55 10.26 1.89
CA LYS A 62 -17.47 11.07 2.71
C LYS A 62 -17.49 12.53 2.26
N LEU A 63 -16.32 13.13 2.08
CA LEU A 63 -16.18 14.53 1.66
C LEU A 63 -16.64 14.76 0.23
N SER A 64 -16.47 13.80 -0.68
CA SER A 64 -16.94 13.95 -2.08
C SER A 64 -18.44 14.23 -2.20
N GLN A 65 -19.21 13.85 -1.18
CA GLN A 65 -20.66 14.02 -1.11
C GLN A 65 -21.09 15.32 -0.42
N THR A 66 -20.23 15.92 0.41
CA THR A 66 -20.60 17.04 1.29
C THR A 66 -19.75 18.29 1.08
N ASP A 67 -18.47 18.13 0.76
CA ASP A 67 -17.50 19.20 0.60
C ASP A 67 -16.46 18.81 -0.47
N ARG A 68 -16.71 19.29 -1.70
CA ARG A 68 -15.84 19.04 -2.85
C ARG A 68 -14.44 19.64 -2.68
N LEU A 69 -14.30 20.77 -1.98
CA LEU A 69 -13.00 21.40 -1.78
C LEU A 69 -12.12 20.54 -0.89
N SER A 70 -12.64 20.11 0.26
CA SER A 70 -11.95 19.19 1.17
C SER A 70 -11.68 17.83 0.53
N ALA A 71 -12.60 17.33 -0.31
CA ALA A 71 -12.38 16.10 -1.07
C ALA A 71 -11.15 16.21 -2.00
N HIS A 72 -10.99 17.32 -2.71
CA HIS A 72 -9.81 17.56 -3.54
C HIS A 72 -8.51 17.64 -2.72
N GLN A 73 -8.55 18.21 -1.51
CA GLN A 73 -7.38 18.23 -0.62
C GLN A 73 -6.95 16.80 -0.25
N VAL A 74 -7.88 15.94 0.16
CA VAL A 74 -7.57 14.53 0.48
C VAL A 74 -7.01 13.80 -0.74
N GLN A 75 -7.57 14.02 -1.93
CA GLN A 75 -7.04 13.45 -3.17
C GLN A 75 -5.57 13.87 -3.41
N GLN A 76 -5.24 15.15 -3.23
CA GLN A 76 -3.87 15.65 -3.39
C GLN A 76 -2.92 15.08 -2.34
N THR A 77 -3.37 14.94 -1.09
CA THR A 77 -2.60 14.30 -0.01
C THR A 77 -2.31 12.83 -0.34
N LEU A 78 -3.32 12.07 -0.78
CA LEU A 78 -3.16 10.68 -1.22
C LEU A 78 -2.18 10.59 -2.40
N ARG A 79 -2.34 11.46 -3.41
CA ARG A 79 -1.47 11.51 -4.58
C ARG A 79 -0.01 11.69 -4.16
N ARG A 80 0.25 12.74 -3.39
CA ARG A 80 1.60 13.07 -2.92
C ARG A 80 2.21 11.93 -2.11
N TYR A 81 1.47 11.39 -1.15
CA TYR A 81 1.96 10.32 -0.29
C TYR A 81 2.42 9.09 -1.08
N GLN A 82 1.61 8.64 -2.05
CA GLN A 82 1.95 7.47 -2.86
C GLN A 82 3.06 7.76 -3.87
N CYS A 83 3.08 8.94 -4.50
CA CYS A 83 4.20 9.35 -5.36
C CYS A 83 5.52 9.39 -4.59
N ASP A 84 5.53 10.01 -3.40
CA ASP A 84 6.72 10.10 -2.55
C ASP A 84 7.22 8.69 -2.13
N LEU A 85 6.30 7.76 -1.84
CA LEU A 85 6.65 6.36 -1.59
C LEU A 85 7.28 5.68 -2.81
N ILE A 86 6.65 5.79 -3.98
CA ILE A 86 7.12 5.14 -5.22
C ILE A 86 8.50 5.65 -5.59
N SER A 87 8.68 6.98 -5.67
CA SER A 87 9.96 7.60 -6.03
C SER A 87 11.05 7.34 -4.99
N GLY A 88 10.69 7.12 -3.72
CA GLY A 88 11.64 6.78 -2.67
C GLY A 88 12.09 5.31 -2.66
N LEU A 89 11.37 4.43 -3.36
CA LEU A 89 11.59 2.98 -3.32
C LEU A 89 12.11 2.39 -4.62
N LEU A 90 11.81 3.02 -5.76
CA LEU A 90 12.13 2.48 -7.09
C LEU A 90 13.12 3.39 -7.85
N PRO A 91 13.95 2.82 -8.74
CA PRO A 91 14.65 3.57 -9.78
C PRO A 91 13.71 4.47 -10.59
N ALA A 92 14.22 5.60 -11.09
CA ALA A 92 13.40 6.62 -11.76
C ALA A 92 12.57 6.07 -12.93
N GLU A 93 13.17 5.23 -13.79
CA GLU A 93 12.49 4.65 -14.96
C GLU A 93 11.28 3.78 -14.58
N GLU A 94 11.41 2.99 -13.51
CA GLU A 94 10.34 2.12 -13.01
C GLU A 94 9.30 2.94 -12.23
N ALA A 95 9.76 3.93 -11.47
CA ALA A 95 8.93 4.84 -10.70
C ALA A 95 8.00 5.66 -11.61
N ASP A 96 8.50 6.21 -12.71
CA ASP A 96 7.72 7.07 -13.61
C ASP A 96 6.51 6.32 -14.21
N ASN A 97 6.74 5.08 -14.67
CA ASN A 97 5.69 4.23 -15.20
C ASN A 97 4.62 3.92 -14.14
N LEU A 98 5.04 3.58 -12.92
CA LEU A 98 4.13 3.25 -11.83
C LEU A 98 3.36 4.48 -11.32
N ILE A 99 4.01 5.64 -11.25
CA ILE A 99 3.37 6.92 -10.89
C ILE A 99 2.30 7.27 -11.93
N SER A 100 2.59 7.10 -13.22
CA SER A 100 1.62 7.35 -14.29
C SER A 100 0.38 6.46 -14.13
N ALA A 101 0.58 5.15 -13.92
CA ALA A 101 -0.51 4.21 -13.66
C ALA A 101 -1.32 4.59 -12.41
N PHE A 102 -0.64 4.93 -11.31
CA PHE A 102 -1.28 5.34 -10.07
C PHE A 102 -2.10 6.63 -10.22
N VAL A 103 -1.60 7.63 -10.96
CA VAL A 103 -2.35 8.87 -11.22
C VAL A 103 -3.61 8.57 -12.03
N SER A 104 -3.51 7.70 -13.05
CA SER A 104 -4.68 7.25 -13.82
C SER A 104 -5.71 6.55 -12.92
N ASP A 105 -5.28 5.67 -12.02
CA ASP A 105 -6.17 5.02 -11.06
C ASP A 105 -6.85 6.04 -10.13
N LEU A 106 -6.12 7.04 -9.66
CA LEU A 106 -6.66 8.08 -8.78
C LEU A 106 -7.68 8.96 -9.51
N GLU A 107 -7.45 9.28 -10.79
CA GLU A 107 -8.40 10.00 -11.63
C GLU A 107 -9.67 9.17 -11.91
N HIS A 108 -9.51 7.88 -12.15
CA HIS A 108 -10.64 6.95 -12.30
C HIS A 108 -11.48 6.90 -11.01
N LEU A 109 -10.85 6.77 -9.84
CA LEU A 109 -11.56 6.84 -8.56
C LEU A 109 -12.32 8.17 -8.39
N ALA A 110 -11.68 9.29 -8.74
CA ALA A 110 -12.34 10.61 -8.70
C ALA A 110 -13.54 10.71 -9.66
N ALA A 111 -13.48 10.06 -10.82
CA ALA A 111 -14.61 9.98 -11.74
C ALA A 111 -15.77 9.14 -11.16
N LEU A 112 -15.47 7.98 -10.56
CA LEU A 112 -16.47 7.12 -9.91
C LEU A 112 -17.17 7.82 -8.75
N LEU A 113 -16.44 8.60 -7.95
CA LEU A 113 -17.01 9.38 -6.86
C LEU A 113 -17.96 10.49 -7.35
N ARG A 114 -17.73 11.03 -8.54
CA ARG A 114 -18.62 12.03 -9.17
C ARG A 114 -19.88 11.42 -9.79
N GLN A 115 -19.79 10.19 -10.30
CA GLN A 115 -20.91 9.52 -10.99
C GLN A 115 -22.00 9.00 -10.05
N ARG A 116 -21.76 8.95 -8.74
CA ARG A 116 -22.66 8.30 -7.78
C ARG A 116 -23.81 9.17 -7.24
N TYR A 117 -24.03 10.39 -7.77
CA TYR A 117 -25.23 11.21 -7.55
C TYR A 117 -25.51 12.11 -8.76
#